data_AF-A0A829F4G5-F1
#
_entry.id   AF-A0A829F4G5-F1
#
_cell.length_a   1.000
_cell.length_b   1.000
_cell.length_c   1.000
_cell.angle_alpha   90.00
_cell.angle_beta   90.00
_cell.angle_gamma   90.00
#
_symmetry.space_group_name_H-M   'P 1'
#
loop_
_entity.id
_entity.type
_entity.pdbx_description
1 polymer ?
#
loop_
_entity_poly.entity_id
_entity_poly.type
_entity_poly.pdbx_seq_one_letter_code
_entity_poly.pdbx_strand_id
1 'polypeptide(L)'
;MGDFCLILLKNPVFSIADLRKKFSIEKKYKAFRDFERRVIKEPIAQLNKYTDFKIDYELIKKGHTYTNIKFLLTRTMSVPVPYKQEQRDPAYLKGAEDKTEKMNQSYLKAMNSKYTKLLIKNFLISSADLCDLKLMSRLQNKVYPLYDRLSKDRGFESVVNHLSYVATHKEDYTIKNTVKYLEKSITSYLPYVNLYD
;
A
#
# COMPACT_ATOMS: atom_id res chain seq x y z
N MET A 1 14.94 14.96 13.98
CA MET A 1 14.19 16.23 14.05
C MET A 1 12.74 15.88 13.82
N GLY A 2 12.01 15.62 14.90
CA GLY A 2 10.65 15.10 14.85
C GLY A 2 9.64 16.20 14.57
N ASP A 3 8.71 15.91 13.67
CA ASP A 3 7.66 16.79 13.21
C ASP A 3 6.85 17.40 14.38
N PHE A 4 7.18 18.64 14.71
CA PHE A 4 6.34 19.57 15.48
C PHE A 4 5.10 20.02 14.67
N CYS A 5 4.66 19.24 13.68
CA CYS A 5 3.56 19.60 12.78
C CYS A 5 2.23 19.01 13.25
N LEU A 6 1.91 19.13 14.55
CA LEU A 6 0.63 18.69 15.12
C LEU A 6 -0.25 19.79 15.70
N ILE A 7 0.10 21.09 15.61
CA ILE A 7 -0.54 22.09 16.49
C ILE A 7 -1.46 23.12 15.80
N LEU A 8 -1.47 23.31 14.47
CA LEU A 8 -2.22 24.45 13.91
C LEU A 8 -3.12 24.05 12.72
N LEU A 9 -4.27 23.44 13.03
CA LEU A 9 -5.46 23.72 12.21
C LEU A 9 -5.63 25.25 12.22
N LYS A 10 -5.60 25.88 11.05
CA LYS A 10 -5.71 27.35 10.88
C LYS A 10 -7.08 27.81 11.40
N ASN A 11 -7.19 28.02 12.71
CA ASN A 11 -8.37 28.50 13.44
C ASN A 11 -8.99 29.71 12.72
N PRO A 12 -9.99 29.50 11.85
CA PRO A 12 -10.37 30.52 10.89
C PRO A 12 -11.25 31.56 11.58
N VAL A 13 -11.07 32.82 11.19
CA VAL A 13 -11.88 33.93 11.64
C VAL A 13 -12.80 34.35 10.51
N PHE A 14 -14.10 34.37 10.75
CA PHE A 14 -15.09 34.83 9.80
C PHE A 14 -15.90 35.98 10.38
N SER A 15 -16.28 36.94 9.56
CA SER A 15 -17.27 37.93 9.97
C SER A 15 -18.68 37.32 9.97
N ILE A 16 -19.55 37.81 10.84
CA ILE A 16 -20.95 37.33 10.90
C ILE A 16 -21.69 37.66 9.60
N ALA A 17 -21.37 38.79 8.96
CA ALA A 17 -21.94 39.18 7.68
C ALA A 17 -21.54 38.17 6.58
N ASP A 18 -20.26 37.78 6.54
CA ASP A 18 -19.78 36.80 5.56
C ASP A 18 -20.41 35.43 5.77
N LEU A 19 -20.57 34.97 7.02
CA LEU A 19 -21.25 33.72 7.33
C LEU A 19 -22.72 33.76 6.86
N ARG A 20 -23.43 34.86 7.10
CA ARG A 20 -24.82 35.02 6.64
C ARG A 20 -24.94 34.96 5.12
N LYS A 21 -24.02 35.60 4.41
CA LYS A 21 -23.95 35.55 2.94
C LYS A 21 -23.62 34.14 2.44
N LYS A 22 -22.61 33.50 3.04
CA LYS A 22 -22.13 32.16 2.66
C LYS A 22 -23.23 31.10 2.80
N PHE A 23 -24.04 31.17 3.86
CA PHE A 23 -25.17 30.26 4.06
C PHE A 23 -26.47 30.76 3.42
N SER A 24 -26.46 31.88 2.70
CA SER A 24 -27.64 32.48 2.06
C SER A 24 -28.81 32.72 3.05
N ILE A 25 -28.48 33.13 4.29
CA ILE A 25 -29.44 33.36 5.38
C ILE A 25 -29.58 34.83 5.78
N GLU A 26 -29.22 35.78 4.91
CA GLU A 26 -29.22 37.22 5.21
C GLU A 26 -30.56 37.74 5.76
N LYS A 27 -31.68 37.16 5.31
CA LYS A 27 -33.04 37.53 5.73
C LYS A 27 -33.55 36.73 6.95
N LYS A 28 -32.87 35.64 7.33
CA LYS A 28 -33.23 34.75 8.43
C LYS A 28 -32.32 34.99 9.65
N TYR A 29 -32.82 34.72 10.86
CA TYR A 29 -32.05 34.89 12.10
C TYR A 29 -31.42 36.29 12.25
N LYS A 30 -32.24 37.33 12.06
CA LYS A 30 -31.83 38.75 12.13
C LYS A 30 -31.19 39.08 13.48
N ALA A 31 -31.80 38.61 14.57
CA ALA A 31 -31.25 38.73 15.91
C ALA A 31 -30.02 37.82 16.08
N PHE A 32 -28.94 38.37 16.64
CA PHE A 32 -27.70 37.61 16.85
C PHE A 32 -27.92 36.37 17.72
N ARG A 33 -28.79 36.45 18.74
CA ARG A 33 -29.12 35.32 19.61
C ARG A 33 -29.65 34.11 18.83
N ASP A 34 -30.51 34.36 17.85
CA ASP A 34 -31.08 33.28 17.02
C ASP A 34 -30.04 32.72 16.04
N PHE A 35 -29.21 33.60 15.47
CA PHE A 35 -28.10 33.19 14.61
C PHE A 35 -27.11 32.31 15.38
N GLU A 36 -26.69 32.74 16.58
CA GLU A 36 -25.76 31.98 17.42
C GLU A 36 -26.34 30.61 17.80
N ARG A 37 -27.61 30.55 18.19
CA ARG A 37 -28.26 29.29 18.55
C ARG A 37 -28.35 28.32 17.37
N ARG A 38 -28.91 28.76 16.24
CA ARG A 38 -29.28 27.88 15.11
C ARG A 38 -28.15 27.61 14.13
N VAL A 39 -27.24 28.57 13.94
CA VAL A 39 -26.22 28.51 12.90
C VAL A 39 -24.85 28.13 13.47
N ILE A 40 -24.62 28.38 14.77
CA ILE A 40 -23.34 28.12 15.42
C ILE A 40 -23.46 26.99 16.44
N LYS A 41 -24.24 27.16 17.52
CA LYS A 41 -24.30 26.19 18.64
C LYS A 41 -24.86 24.83 18.22
N GLU A 42 -26.01 24.79 17.58
CA GLU A 42 -26.64 23.53 17.16
C GLU A 42 -25.75 22.71 16.20
N PRO A 43 -25.20 23.29 15.11
CA PRO A 43 -24.28 22.57 14.24
C PRO A 43 -22.98 22.15 14.92
N ILE A 44 -22.39 23.00 15.78
CA ILE A 44 -21.16 22.64 16.51
C ILE A 44 -21.44 21.46 17.46
N ALA A 45 -22.56 21.46 18.17
CA ALA A 45 -22.94 20.34 19.04
C ALA A 45 -23.14 19.04 18.24
N GLN A 46 -23.74 19.13 17.05
CA GLN A 46 -23.89 17.99 16.16
C GLN A 46 -22.53 17.48 15.66
N LEU A 47 -21.64 18.38 15.23
CA LEU A 47 -20.29 18.02 14.77
C LEU A 47 -19.47 17.38 15.89
N ASN A 48 -19.50 17.94 17.10
CA ASN A 48 -18.79 17.39 18.25
C ASN A 48 -19.35 16.02 18.69
N LYS A 49 -20.62 15.71 18.38
CA LYS A 49 -21.25 14.43 18.71
C LYS A 49 -20.95 13.33 17.68
N TYR A 50 -20.89 13.69 16.40
CA TYR A 50 -20.82 12.72 15.29
C TYR A 50 -19.47 12.72 14.55
N THR A 51 -18.49 13.51 14.99
CA THR A 51 -17.15 13.57 14.38
C THR A 51 -16.08 13.60 15.45
N ASP A 52 -14.86 13.19 15.10
CA ASP A 52 -13.68 13.21 16.01
C ASP A 52 -13.08 14.61 16.20
N PHE A 53 -13.71 15.63 15.62
CA PHE A 53 -13.31 17.02 15.79
C PHE A 53 -13.98 17.59 17.02
N LYS A 54 -13.19 18.26 17.86
CA LYS A 54 -13.67 19.13 18.92
C LYS A 54 -13.56 20.56 18.43
N ILE A 55 -14.72 21.10 18.08
CA ILE A 55 -14.91 22.45 17.57
C ILE A 55 -15.46 23.30 18.71
N ASP A 56 -14.76 24.39 19.00
CA ASP A 56 -15.19 25.46 19.89
C ASP A 56 -15.16 26.79 19.11
N TYR A 57 -15.70 27.87 19.68
CA TYR A 57 -15.68 29.19 19.04
C TYR A 57 -15.53 30.33 20.03
N GLU A 58 -14.86 31.40 19.60
CA GLU A 58 -14.72 32.66 20.31
C GLU A 58 -15.44 33.77 19.56
N LEU A 59 -16.17 34.61 20.29
CA LEU A 59 -16.86 35.77 19.73
C LEU A 59 -16.01 37.03 19.92
N ILE A 60 -15.77 37.75 18.83
CA ILE A 60 -14.96 38.98 18.83
C ILE A 60 -15.89 40.17 18.67
N LYS A 61 -15.83 41.11 19.62
CA LYS A 61 -16.61 42.35 19.62
C LYS A 61 -15.86 43.48 18.93
N LYS A 62 -16.63 44.37 18.31
CA LYS A 62 -16.23 45.73 17.95
C LYS A 62 -17.25 46.67 18.58
N GLY A 63 -16.86 47.39 19.63
CA GLY A 63 -17.79 48.13 20.49
C GLY A 63 -18.76 47.20 21.23
N HIS A 64 -20.07 47.50 21.19
CA HIS A 64 -21.11 46.69 21.84
C HIS A 64 -21.61 45.50 21.01
N THR A 65 -21.12 45.35 19.78
CA THR A 65 -21.62 44.34 18.82
C THR A 65 -20.58 43.28 18.52
N TYR A 66 -21.01 42.01 18.51
CA TYR A 66 -20.21 40.91 17.96
C TYR A 66 -20.07 41.10 16.45
N THR A 67 -18.84 41.07 15.95
CA THR A 67 -18.53 41.30 14.53
C THR A 67 -17.95 40.06 13.88
N ASN A 68 -17.05 39.36 14.58
CA ASN A 68 -16.34 38.20 14.05
C ASN A 68 -16.47 36.99 14.98
N ILE A 69 -16.33 35.80 14.39
CA ILE A 69 -16.33 34.52 15.06
C ILE A 69 -15.03 33.83 14.68
N LYS A 70 -14.24 33.44 15.69
CA LYS A 70 -13.04 32.65 15.54
C LYS A 70 -13.37 31.21 15.92
N PHE A 71 -13.23 30.28 14.98
CA PHE A 71 -13.43 28.86 15.26
C PHE A 71 -12.12 28.26 15.77
N LEU A 72 -12.22 27.56 16.89
CA LEU A 72 -11.14 26.80 17.51
C LEU A 72 -11.36 25.35 17.13
N LEU A 73 -10.58 24.85 16.16
CA LEU A 73 -10.67 23.46 15.74
C LEU A 73 -9.53 22.70 16.40
N THR A 74 -9.89 21.80 17.30
CA THR A 74 -8.96 20.81 17.84
C THR A 74 -9.40 19.45 17.31
N ARG A 75 -8.47 18.71 16.72
CA ARG A 75 -8.72 17.30 16.46
C ARG A 75 -8.49 16.60 17.79
N THR A 76 -9.51 15.92 18.33
CA THR A 76 -9.19 14.93 19.36
C THR A 76 -8.34 13.91 18.65
N MET A 77 -7.06 13.82 19.02
CA MET A 77 -6.33 12.62 18.66
C MET A 77 -7.13 11.53 19.36
N SER A 78 -7.99 10.80 18.64
CA SER A 78 -8.04 9.38 18.91
C SER A 78 -6.58 9.01 18.91
N VAL A 79 -6.02 8.66 20.07
CA VAL A 79 -4.72 7.96 20.14
C VAL A 79 -4.75 7.08 18.92
N PRO A 80 -3.87 7.26 17.91
CA PRO A 80 -4.02 6.56 16.65
C PRO A 80 -4.28 5.13 17.09
N VAL A 81 -5.49 4.59 16.83
CA VAL A 81 -5.79 3.20 17.19
C VAL A 81 -4.58 2.51 16.61
N PRO A 82 -3.67 1.95 17.42
CA PRO A 82 -2.36 1.67 16.89
C PRO A 82 -2.66 0.74 15.74
N TYR A 83 -2.36 1.16 14.53
CA TYR A 83 -2.48 0.30 13.34
C TYR A 83 -1.62 -0.97 13.51
N LYS A 84 -0.87 -1.04 14.63
CA LYS A 84 -0.08 -2.12 15.17
C LYS A 84 -0.73 -2.95 16.29
N GLN A 85 -1.95 -2.67 16.75
CA GLN A 85 -2.64 -3.55 17.71
C GLN A 85 -3.09 -4.85 17.03
N GLU A 86 -3.62 -4.77 15.80
CA GLU A 86 -3.83 -5.95 14.94
C GLU A 86 -2.50 -6.64 14.60
N GLN A 87 -1.39 -5.89 14.50
CA GLN A 87 -0.05 -6.47 14.33
C GLN A 87 0.57 -7.06 15.60
N ARG A 88 -0.11 -6.96 16.75
CA ARG A 88 0.22 -7.67 18.00
C ARG A 88 -0.72 -8.84 18.25
N ASP A 89 -1.74 -9.03 17.41
CA ASP A 89 -2.55 -10.24 17.46
C ASP A 89 -1.62 -11.44 17.18
N PRO A 90 -1.51 -12.42 18.10
CA PRO A 90 -0.68 -13.59 17.88
C PRO A 90 -1.02 -14.32 16.57
N ALA A 91 -2.26 -14.27 16.09
CA ALA A 91 -2.62 -14.84 14.80
C ALA A 91 -2.02 -14.09 13.61
N TYR A 92 -1.96 -12.75 13.68
CA TYR A 92 -1.34 -11.92 12.64
C TYR A 92 0.19 -12.06 12.64
N LEU A 93 0.82 -12.04 13.82
CA LEU A 93 2.26 -12.25 13.97
C LEU A 93 2.68 -13.63 13.47
N LYS A 94 1.94 -14.68 13.86
CA LYS A 94 2.16 -16.04 13.36
C LYS A 94 1.98 -16.12 11.84
N GLY A 95 0.98 -15.46 11.27
CA GLY A 95 0.81 -15.40 9.81
C GLY A 95 1.97 -14.69 9.09
N ALA A 96 2.55 -13.65 9.68
CA ALA A 96 3.72 -12.96 9.15
C ALA A 96 5.00 -13.81 9.28
N GLU A 97 5.18 -14.49 10.41
CA GLU A 97 6.27 -15.44 10.65
C GLU A 97 6.18 -16.63 9.70
N ASP A 98 5.02 -17.28 9.58
CA ASP A 98 4.78 -18.41 8.67
C ASP A 98 5.06 -18.02 7.22
N LYS A 99 4.68 -16.81 6.81
CA LYS A 99 4.97 -16.28 5.47
C LYS A 99 6.47 -16.05 5.26
N THR A 100 7.16 -15.55 6.26
CA THR A 100 8.61 -15.30 6.23
C THR A 100 9.37 -16.62 6.20
N GLU A 101 8.99 -17.57 7.05
CA GLU A 101 9.55 -18.90 7.14
C GLU A 101 9.36 -19.67 5.83
N LYS A 102 8.14 -19.67 5.27
CA LYS A 102 7.86 -20.28 3.97
C LYS A 102 8.71 -19.65 2.86
N MET A 103 8.90 -18.34 2.89
CA MET A 103 9.73 -17.63 1.92
C MET A 103 11.21 -18.01 2.08
N ASN A 104 11.73 -18.08 3.30
CA ASN A 104 13.08 -18.57 3.61
C ASN A 104 13.29 -20.01 3.14
N GLN A 105 12.31 -20.89 3.37
CA GLN A 105 12.37 -22.27 2.89
C GLN A 105 12.39 -22.35 1.36
N SER A 106 11.54 -21.55 0.67
CA SER A 106 11.58 -21.45 -0.78
C SER A 106 12.93 -20.94 -1.28
N TYR A 107 13.51 -19.95 -0.62
CA TYR A 107 14.84 -19.43 -0.93
C TYR A 107 15.93 -20.51 -0.82
N LEU A 108 15.98 -21.23 0.30
CA LEU A 108 16.98 -22.29 0.52
C LEU A 108 16.86 -23.43 -0.50
N LYS A 109 15.63 -23.80 -0.88
CA LYS A 109 15.38 -24.76 -1.96
C LYS A 109 15.86 -24.23 -3.31
N ALA A 110 15.60 -22.95 -3.59
CA ALA A 110 16.06 -22.30 -4.82
C ALA A 110 17.59 -22.38 -4.92
N MET A 111 18.30 -21.99 -3.86
CA MET A 111 19.77 -21.96 -3.83
C MET A 111 20.40 -23.32 -4.12
N ASN A 112 19.79 -24.41 -3.63
CA ASN A 112 20.28 -25.77 -3.83
C ASN A 112 19.79 -26.43 -5.12
N SER A 113 18.93 -25.75 -5.89
CA SER A 113 18.33 -26.29 -7.11
C SER A 113 19.34 -26.39 -8.26
N LYS A 114 19.27 -27.51 -8.99
CA LYS A 114 19.99 -27.69 -10.27
C LYS A 114 19.61 -26.63 -11.31
N TYR A 115 18.38 -26.11 -11.25
CA TYR A 115 17.91 -25.07 -12.17
C TYR A 115 18.59 -23.73 -11.92
N THR A 116 18.84 -23.35 -10.66
CA THR A 116 19.58 -22.11 -10.34
C THR A 116 20.98 -22.13 -10.94
N LYS A 117 21.68 -23.27 -10.81
CA LYS A 117 23.00 -23.46 -11.44
C LYS A 117 22.94 -23.28 -12.95
N LEU A 118 21.89 -23.82 -13.59
CA LEU A 118 21.70 -23.75 -15.04
C LEU A 118 21.33 -22.34 -15.51
N LEU A 119 20.53 -21.59 -14.74
CA LEU A 119 20.19 -20.20 -15.01
C LEU A 119 21.43 -19.29 -14.95
N ILE A 120 22.32 -19.51 -13.98
CA ILE A 120 23.61 -18.78 -13.88
C ILE A 120 24.49 -19.11 -15.09
N LYS A 121 24.63 -20.41 -15.43
CA LYS A 121 25.45 -20.86 -16.58
C LYS A 121 25.01 -20.22 -17.90
N ASN A 122 23.71 -19.99 -18.07
CA ASN A 122 23.13 -19.37 -19.26
C ASN A 122 23.01 -17.83 -19.14
N PHE A 123 23.56 -17.21 -18.10
CA PHE A 123 23.50 -15.75 -17.87
C PHE A 123 22.06 -15.19 -17.89
N LEU A 124 21.11 -16.00 -17.40
CA LEU A 124 19.70 -15.61 -17.22
C LEU A 124 19.48 -14.95 -15.85
N ILE A 125 20.30 -15.31 -14.87
CA ILE A 125 20.47 -14.61 -13.60
C ILE A 125 21.97 -14.47 -13.31
N SER A 126 22.33 -13.46 -12.53
CA SER A 126 23.69 -13.20 -12.06
C SER A 126 23.94 -13.78 -10.66
N SER A 127 25.21 -13.82 -10.23
CA SER A 127 25.52 -14.21 -8.84
C SER A 127 24.98 -13.21 -7.81
N ALA A 128 24.83 -11.93 -8.16
CA ALA A 128 24.25 -10.92 -7.27
C ALA A 128 22.77 -11.19 -6.99
N ASP A 129 22.06 -11.76 -7.98
CA ASP A 129 20.65 -12.13 -7.88
C ASP A 129 20.39 -13.24 -6.85
N LEU A 130 21.41 -14.01 -6.49
CA LEU A 130 21.30 -15.05 -5.46
C LEU A 130 21.04 -14.46 -4.07
N CYS A 131 21.42 -13.21 -3.83
CA CYS A 131 21.12 -12.53 -2.57
C CYS A 131 19.68 -11.96 -2.54
N ASP A 132 18.96 -11.92 -3.67
CA ASP A 132 17.58 -11.47 -3.72
C ASP A 132 16.63 -12.61 -3.32
N LEU A 133 16.26 -12.58 -2.04
CA LEU A 133 15.36 -13.54 -1.42
C LEU A 133 14.01 -13.64 -2.13
N LYS A 134 13.46 -12.51 -2.60
CA LYS A 134 12.15 -12.46 -3.27
C LYS A 134 12.26 -13.04 -4.68
N LEU A 135 13.33 -12.75 -5.41
CA LEU A 135 13.59 -13.31 -6.73
C LEU A 135 13.73 -14.84 -6.67
N MET A 136 14.61 -15.33 -5.80
CA MET A 136 14.88 -16.77 -5.63
C MET A 136 13.62 -17.53 -5.17
N SER A 137 12.89 -16.99 -4.20
CA SER A 137 11.61 -17.59 -3.75
C SER A 137 10.59 -17.66 -4.89
N ARG A 138 10.52 -16.63 -5.74
CA ARG A 138 9.61 -16.62 -6.90
C ARG A 138 10.03 -17.62 -7.97
N LEU A 139 11.33 -17.76 -8.25
CA LEU A 139 11.85 -18.79 -9.16
C LEU A 139 11.48 -20.19 -8.66
N GLN A 140 11.73 -20.47 -7.38
CA GLN A 140 11.40 -21.76 -6.76
C GLN A 140 9.91 -22.08 -6.83
N ASN A 141 9.03 -21.10 -6.66
CA ASN A 141 7.59 -21.35 -6.57
C ASN A 141 6.88 -21.32 -7.94
N LYS A 142 7.38 -20.56 -8.92
CA LYS A 142 6.69 -20.34 -10.21
C LYS A 142 7.35 -21.02 -11.39
N VAL A 143 8.68 -21.13 -11.38
CA VAL A 143 9.45 -21.51 -12.56
C VAL A 143 9.99 -22.94 -12.42
N TYR A 144 10.57 -23.28 -11.27
CA TYR A 144 11.20 -24.60 -11.08
C TYR A 144 10.20 -25.77 -11.16
N PRO A 145 8.96 -25.67 -10.65
CA PRO A 145 7.97 -26.75 -10.83
C PRO A 145 7.61 -27.01 -12.29
N LEU A 146 7.68 -25.98 -13.16
CA LEU A 146 7.46 -26.12 -14.60
C LEU A 146 8.65 -26.84 -15.25
N TYR A 147 9.87 -26.55 -14.82
CA TYR A 147 11.06 -27.28 -15.25
C TYR A 147 11.15 -28.69 -14.68
N ASP A 148 10.60 -28.95 -13.50
CA ASP A 148 10.43 -30.31 -12.96
C ASP A 148 9.49 -31.11 -13.86
N ARG A 149 8.37 -30.51 -14.28
CA ARG A 149 7.43 -31.11 -15.24
C ARG A 149 8.12 -31.41 -16.58
N LEU A 150 8.78 -30.42 -17.19
CA LEU A 150 9.49 -30.62 -18.46
C LEU A 150 10.58 -31.70 -18.33
N SER A 151 11.33 -31.69 -17.22
CA SER A 151 12.37 -32.69 -16.95
C SER A 151 11.80 -34.09 -16.75
N LYS A 152 10.59 -34.22 -16.20
CA LYS A 152 9.91 -35.49 -15.99
C LYS A 152 9.36 -36.04 -17.30
N ASP A 153 8.76 -35.18 -18.12
CA ASP A 153 8.09 -35.57 -19.36
C ASP A 153 9.11 -35.90 -20.47
N ARG A 154 10.24 -35.17 -20.57
CA ARG A 154 11.22 -35.32 -21.66
C ARG A 154 12.69 -35.39 -21.24
N GLY A 155 12.94 -35.64 -19.96
CA GLY A 155 14.30 -35.68 -19.43
C GLY A 155 14.92 -34.29 -19.24
N PHE A 156 16.02 -34.27 -18.50
CA PHE A 156 16.69 -33.03 -18.11
C PHE A 156 17.32 -32.27 -19.29
N GLU A 157 17.71 -32.97 -20.36
CA GLU A 157 18.29 -32.35 -21.55
C GLU A 157 17.34 -31.37 -22.23
N SER A 158 16.04 -31.65 -22.21
CA SER A 158 15.01 -30.74 -22.73
C SER A 158 14.98 -29.41 -21.97
N VAL A 159 15.27 -29.43 -20.66
CA VAL A 159 15.39 -28.21 -19.85
C VAL A 159 16.62 -27.41 -20.24
N VAL A 160 17.76 -28.10 -20.46
CA VAL A 160 19.01 -27.47 -20.91
C VAL A 160 18.80 -26.77 -22.24
N ASN A 161 18.24 -27.47 -23.23
CA ASN A 161 17.98 -26.93 -24.57
C ASN A 161 17.03 -25.72 -24.52
N HIS A 162 15.94 -25.81 -23.75
CA HIS A 162 15.02 -24.69 -23.58
C HIS A 162 15.71 -23.47 -22.98
N LEU A 163 16.46 -23.64 -21.89
CA LEU A 163 17.13 -22.51 -21.23
C LEU A 163 18.20 -21.87 -22.11
N SER A 164 18.94 -22.66 -22.89
CA SER A 164 19.90 -22.12 -23.85
C SER A 164 19.21 -21.36 -24.99
N TYR A 165 18.08 -21.85 -25.50
CA TYR A 165 17.26 -21.10 -26.48
C TYR A 165 16.75 -19.77 -25.90
N VAL A 166 16.25 -19.79 -24.67
CA VAL A 166 15.77 -18.59 -23.98
C VAL A 166 16.88 -17.57 -23.75
N ALA A 167 18.10 -18.03 -23.46
CA ALA A 167 19.24 -17.15 -23.27
C ALA A 167 19.69 -16.45 -24.56
N THR A 168 19.55 -17.10 -25.72
CA THR A 168 19.91 -16.52 -27.03
C THR A 168 18.82 -15.61 -27.61
N HIS A 169 17.57 -15.76 -27.17
CA HIS A 169 16.42 -14.99 -27.67
C HIS A 169 15.86 -13.99 -26.64
N LYS A 170 16.63 -13.68 -25.59
CA LYS A 170 16.23 -12.68 -24.59
C LYS A 170 16.39 -11.26 -25.15
N GLU A 171 15.38 -10.43 -24.94
CA GLU A 171 15.39 -8.99 -25.27
C GLU A 171 15.75 -8.16 -24.03
N ASP A 172 16.23 -6.91 -24.19
CA ASP A 172 16.72 -6.08 -23.07
C ASP A 172 15.69 -5.84 -21.95
N TYR A 173 14.39 -5.82 -22.27
CA TYR A 173 13.33 -5.69 -21.25
C TYR A 173 13.21 -6.91 -20.34
N THR A 174 13.77 -8.05 -20.75
CA THR A 174 13.75 -9.33 -20.02
C THR A 174 14.44 -9.24 -18.67
N ILE A 175 15.50 -8.43 -18.59
CA ILE A 175 16.33 -8.27 -17.37
C ILE A 175 15.51 -7.71 -16.21
N LYS A 176 14.52 -6.85 -16.49
CA LYS A 176 13.68 -6.23 -15.46
C LYS A 176 12.65 -7.18 -14.84
N ASN A 177 12.37 -8.34 -15.47
CA ASN A 177 11.33 -9.25 -14.99
C ASN A 177 11.61 -10.72 -15.33
N THR A 178 12.82 -11.19 -15.02
CA THR A 178 13.33 -12.53 -15.34
C THR A 178 12.35 -13.65 -15.00
N VAL A 179 11.74 -13.64 -13.81
CA VAL A 179 10.78 -14.69 -13.40
C VAL A 179 9.60 -14.76 -14.35
N LYS A 180 8.96 -13.62 -14.66
CA LYS A 180 7.77 -13.58 -15.51
C LYS A 180 8.11 -14.03 -16.93
N TYR A 181 9.28 -13.65 -17.42
CA TYR A 181 9.75 -14.05 -18.73
C TYR A 181 10.00 -15.56 -18.81
N LEU A 182 10.73 -16.13 -17.83
CA LEU A 182 10.97 -17.58 -17.77
C LEU A 182 9.67 -18.36 -17.63
N GLU A 183 8.78 -17.95 -16.72
CA GLU A 183 7.46 -18.55 -16.50
C GLU A 183 6.65 -18.57 -17.81
N LYS A 184 6.59 -17.44 -18.53
CA LYS A 184 5.90 -17.35 -19.82
C LYS A 184 6.57 -18.24 -20.88
N SER A 185 7.89 -18.22 -20.96
CA SER A 185 8.64 -18.99 -21.96
C SER A 185 8.42 -20.49 -21.81
N ILE A 186 8.56 -21.05 -20.60
CA ILE A 186 8.34 -22.48 -20.40
C ILE A 186 6.86 -22.86 -20.54
N THR A 187 5.94 -22.01 -20.07
CA THR A 187 4.50 -22.29 -20.19
C THR A 187 4.09 -22.36 -21.66
N SER A 188 4.63 -21.49 -22.51
CA SER A 188 4.41 -21.56 -23.96
C SER A 188 5.10 -22.76 -24.60
N TYR A 189 6.21 -23.25 -24.04
CA TYR A 189 6.96 -24.38 -24.60
C TYR A 189 6.31 -25.74 -24.29
N LEU A 190 5.76 -25.93 -23.08
CA LEU A 190 5.17 -27.20 -22.61
C LEU A 190 4.09 -27.83 -23.52
N PRO A 191 3.24 -27.09 -24.26
CA PRO A 191 2.25 -27.70 -25.17
C PRO A 191 2.85 -28.23 -26.47
N TYR A 192 3.82 -27.51 -27.06
CA TYR A 192 4.51 -27.94 -28.29
C TYR A 192 5.36 -29.19 -28.07
N VAL A 193 5.60 -29.50 -26.80
CA VAL A 193 6.27 -30.70 -26.39
C VAL A 193 5.41 -31.95 -26.63
N ASN A 194 4.07 -31.84 -26.73
CA ASN A 194 3.21 -32.99 -27.00
C ASN A 194 2.87 -33.21 -28.49
N LEU A 195 3.38 -32.37 -29.41
CA LEU A 195 2.97 -32.36 -30.83
C LEU A 195 3.93 -33.10 -31.78
N TYR A 196 5.12 -33.50 -31.31
CA TYR A 196 6.16 -34.10 -32.14
C TYR A 196 6.72 -35.41 -31.57
N ASP A 197 5.94 -36.09 -30.72
CA ASP A 197 6.18 -37.49 -30.37
C ASP A 197 5.32 -38.38 -31.30
#